data_AF-A0A1G1X3X9-F1
#
_entry.id   AF-A0A1G1X3X9-F1
#
_cell.length_a   1.000
_cell.length_b   1.000
_cell.length_c   1.000
_cell.angle_alpha   90.00
_cell.angle_beta   90.00
_cell.angle_gamma   90.00
#
_symmetry.space_group_name_H-M   'P 1'
#
loop_
_entity.id
_entity.type
_entity.pdbx_description
1 polymer ?
#
loop_
_entity_poly.entity_id
_entity_poly.type
_entity_poly.pdbx_seq_one_letter_code
_entity_poly.pdbx_strand_id
1 'polypeptide(L)' 'MDQIQQARGRYQVNADGRKEKDGFVCSKGTKPYFYCVAVKRENGVHVRDTKDTNDTTLSFTNDEWKAFIEGVKNGEFDV' A
#
# COMPACT_ATOMS: atom_id res chain seq x y z
N MET A 1 28.25 11.14 -0.31
CA MET A 1 27.79 9.78 0.03
C MET A 1 27.11 9.93 1.39
N ASP A 2 25.82 9.68 1.63
CA ASP A 2 24.90 8.77 0.98
C ASP A 2 23.45 9.23 1.28
N GLN A 3 22.84 9.97 0.34
CA GLN A 3 21.39 9.92 0.08
C GLN A 3 21.17 9.06 -1.17
N ILE A 4 22.03 8.05 -1.32
CA ILE A 4 22.21 7.18 -2.48
C ILE A 4 20.98 6.26 -2.53
N GLN A 5 20.04 6.70 -3.37
CA GLN A 5 19.83 5.96 -4.62
C GLN A 5 19.02 4.67 -4.51
N GLN A 6 17.71 4.76 -4.19
CA GLN A 6 16.73 3.80 -4.76
C GLN A 6 15.24 4.18 -4.64
N ALA A 7 14.87 5.37 -4.14
CA ALA A 7 13.52 5.95 -4.33
C ALA A 7 13.28 6.47 -5.77
N ARG A 8 13.96 5.90 -6.77
CA ARG A 8 13.83 6.23 -8.19
C ARG A 8 12.85 5.25 -8.84
N GLY A 9 11.66 5.63 -9.29
CA GLY A 9 11.09 6.97 -9.41
C GLY A 9 9.59 6.92 -9.64
N ARG A 10 8.84 6.36 -8.69
CA ARG A 10 7.36 6.30 -8.75
C ARG A 10 6.66 6.82 -7.50
N TYR A 11 7.30 6.79 -6.33
CA TYR A 11 6.71 7.20 -5.06
C TYR A 11 7.57 8.30 -4.42
N GLN A 12 6.94 9.36 -3.93
CA GLN A 12 7.56 10.43 -3.16
C GLN A 12 7.59 10.08 -1.67
N VAL A 13 8.35 10.80 -0.85
CA VAL A 13 8.31 10.66 0.61
C VAL A 13 7.59 11.87 1.18
N ASN A 14 6.56 11.63 2.00
CA ASN A 14 5.72 12.66 2.59
C ASN A 14 6.27 13.17 3.92
N ALA A 15 5.58 14.15 4.52
CA ALA A 15 6.01 14.80 5.76
C ALA A 15 6.17 13.82 6.94
N ASP A 16 5.41 12.72 6.96
CA ASP A 16 5.51 11.66 7.97
C ASP A 16 6.65 10.67 7.68
N GLY A 17 7.45 10.92 6.65
CA GLY A 17 8.53 10.05 6.19
C GLY A 17 8.03 8.79 5.48
N ARG A 18 6.77 8.75 5.02
CA ARG A 18 6.18 7.59 4.34
C ARG A 18 6.22 7.77 2.83
N LYS A 19 6.39 6.66 2.11
CA LYS A 19 6.27 6.65 0.65
C LYS A 19 4.82 6.87 0.24
N GLU A 20 4.57 7.77 -0.71
CA GLU A 20 3.24 8.05 -1.25
C GLU A 20 3.23 8.30 -2.76
N LYS A 21 2.07 8.02 -3.37
CA LYS A 21 1.75 8.31 -4.77
C LYS A 21 0.23 8.33 -4.94
N ASP A 22 -0.33 9.35 -5.58
CA ASP A 22 -1.79 9.45 -5.88
C ASP A 22 -2.72 9.28 -4.65
N GLY A 23 -2.24 9.66 -3.46
CA GLY A 23 -2.95 9.46 -2.19
C GLY A 23 -2.84 8.05 -1.59
N PHE A 24 -2.14 7.12 -2.25
CA PHE A 24 -1.74 5.84 -1.65
C PHE A 24 -0.51 6.04 -0.79
N VAL A 25 -0.52 5.47 0.41
CA VAL A 25 0.58 5.59 1.38
C VAL A 25 1.05 4.20 1.82
N CYS A 26 2.36 4.00 1.86
CA CYS A 26 2.97 2.80 2.42
C CYS A 26 3.03 2.87 3.95
N SER A 27 2.94 1.71 4.60
CA SER A 27 3.14 1.63 6.04
C SER A 27 4.56 2.10 6.43
N LYS A 28 4.72 2.61 7.66
CA LYS A 28 6.04 3.01 8.20
C LYS A 28 7.05 1.86 8.27
N GLY A 29 6.56 0.61 8.33
CA GLY A 29 7.39 -0.60 8.35
C GLY A 29 7.99 -0.98 7.00
N THR A 30 7.54 -0.35 5.91
CA THR A 30 8.12 -0.54 4.59
C THR A 30 9.47 0.21 4.57
N LYS A 31 10.57 -0.50 4.89
CA LYS A 31 11.93 0.05 4.85
C LYS A 31 12.18 0.78 3.52
N PRO A 32 13.06 1.79 3.46
CA PRO A 32 13.32 2.59 2.24
C PRO A 32 13.68 1.76 0.99
N TYR A 33 14.12 0.52 1.15
CA TYR A 33 14.52 -0.39 0.06
C TYR A 33 13.49 -1.47 -0.29
N PHE A 34 12.43 -1.65 0.51
CA PHE A 34 11.40 -2.66 0.25
C PHE A 34 10.09 -1.99 -0.17
N TYR A 35 9.40 -2.65 -1.09
CA TYR A 35 8.16 -2.21 -1.73
C TYR A 35 7.20 -3.39 -1.59
N CYS A 36 6.16 -3.27 -0.76
CA CYS A 36 5.19 -4.37 -0.58
C CYS A 36 3.79 -3.91 -0.96
N VAL A 37 3.20 -3.00 -0.17
CA VAL A 37 1.79 -2.63 -0.33
C VAL A 37 1.59 -1.15 0.01
N ALA A 38 0.82 -0.45 -0.82
CA ALA A 38 0.33 0.90 -0.54
C ALA A 38 -1.20 0.90 -0.45
N VAL A 39 -1.74 1.71 0.46
CA VAL A 39 -3.18 1.78 0.71
C VAL A 39 -3.68 3.21 0.60
N LYS A 40 -4.84 3.39 -0.04
CA LYS A 40 -5.61 4.64 -0.04
C LYS A 40 -6.98 4.38 0.58
N ARG A 41 -7.43 5.29 1.44
CA ARG A 41 -8.77 5.24 2.06
C ARG A 41 -9.58 6.43 1.59
N GLU A 42 -10.44 6.22 0.60
CA GLU A 42 -11.30 7.23 0.01
C GLU A 42 -12.56 6.54 -0.52
N ASN A 43 -13.71 6.77 0.11
CA ASN A 43 -14.97 6.09 -0.24
C ASN A 43 -14.87 4.55 -0.33
N GLY A 44 -13.95 3.96 0.44
CA GLY A 44 -13.58 2.55 0.38
C GLY A 44 -12.11 2.35 0.75
N VAL A 45 -11.61 1.13 0.51
CA VAL A 45 -10.20 0.77 0.68
C VAL A 45 -9.63 0.34 -0.65
N HIS A 46 -8.53 0.97 -1.04
CA HIS A 46 -7.81 0.66 -2.26
C HIS A 46 -6.42 0.17 -1.92
N VAL A 47 -5.99 -0.91 -2.57
CA VAL A 47 -4.73 -1.58 -2.31
C VAL A 47 -3.95 -1.73 -3.62
N ARG A 48 -2.66 -1.38 -3.58
CA ARG A 48 -1.73 -1.56 -4.70
C ARG A 48 -0.49 -2.33 -4.26
N ASP A 49 -0.01 -3.23 -5.11
CA ASP A 49 1.38 -3.67 -5.03
C ASP A 49 2.28 -2.54 -5.57
N THR A 50 3.12 -2.00 -4.70
CA THR A 50 4.07 -0.94 -5.08
C THR A 50 5.08 -1.35 -6.16
N LYS A 51 5.28 -2.65 -6.38
CA LYS A 51 6.15 -3.20 -7.44
C LYS A 51 5.43 -3.33 -8.78
N ASP A 52 4.10 -3.28 -8.81
CA ASP A 52 3.35 -3.26 -10.05
C ASP A 52 3.52 -1.91 -10.75
N THR A 53 4.11 -1.93 -11.94
CA THR A 53 4.35 -0.74 -12.75
C THR A 53 3.09 -0.23 -13.44
N ASN A 54 2.04 -1.04 -13.51
CA ASN A 54 0.76 -0.66 -14.11
C ASN A 54 -0.20 0.01 -13.11
N ASP A 55 0.18 0.10 -11.83
CA ASP A 55 -0.66 0.67 -10.77
C ASP A 55 -2.04 -0.01 -10.63
N THR A 56 -2.11 -1.33 -10.86
CA THR A 56 -3.34 -2.10 -10.70
C THR A 56 -3.88 -1.93 -9.29
N THR A 57 -5.14 -1.53 -9.19
CA THR A 57 -5.76 -1.16 -7.92
C THR A 57 -6.87 -2.14 -7.58
N LEU A 58 -6.69 -2.90 -6.51
CA LEU A 58 -7.79 -3.62 -5.88
C LEU A 58 -8.62 -2.62 -5.08
N SER A 59 -9.92 -2.55 -5.36
CA SER A 59 -10.83 -1.61 -4.72
C SER A 59 -11.93 -2.36 -3.99
N PHE A 60 -12.13 -2.01 -2.74
CA PHE A 60 -13.14 -2.56 -1.86
C PHE A 60 -14.03 -1.44 -1.38
N THR A 61 -15.34 -1.66 -1.37
CA THR A 61 -16.25 -0.86 -0.54
C THR A 61 -15.90 -1.07 0.94
N ASN A 62 -16.42 -0.20 1.82
CA ASN A 62 -16.21 -0.36 3.26
C ASN A 62 -16.77 -1.69 3.79
N ASP A 63 -17.90 -2.15 3.23
CA ASP A 63 -18.55 -3.40 3.65
C ASP A 63 -17.76 -4.62 3.18
N GLU A 64 -17.29 -4.64 1.93
CA GLU A 64 -16.42 -5.72 1.42
C GLU A 64 -15.10 -5.79 2.20
N TRP A 65 -14.50 -4.63 2.52
CA TRP A 65 -13.28 -4.60 3.31
C TRP A 65 -13.50 -5.14 4.73
N LYS A 66 -14.64 -4.83 5.35
CA LYS A 66 -15.02 -5.38 6.65
C LYS A 66 -15.19 -6.89 6.59
N ALA A 67 -15.93 -7.40 5.60
CA ALA A 67 -16.13 -8.83 5.38
C ALA A 67 -14.79 -9.56 5.14
N PHE A 68 -13.90 -8.97 4.33
CA PHE A 68 -12.55 -9.50 4.10
C PHE A 68 -11.76 -9.64 5.41
N ILE A 69 -11.75 -8.60 6.25
CA ILE A 69 -11.06 -8.66 7.55
C ILE A 69 -11.66 -9.74 8.46
N GLU A 70 -12.99 -9.87 8.49
CA GLU A 70 -13.67 -10.91 9.28
C GLU A 70 -13.26 -12.30 8.81
N GLY A 71 -13.29 -12.56 7.50
CA GLY A 71 -12.85 -13.85 6.95
C GLY A 71 -11.38 -14.17 7.25
N VAL A 72 -10.48 -13.19 7.14
CA VAL A 72 -9.06 -13.36 7.52
C VAL A 72 -8.93 -13.75 8.99
N LYS A 73 -9.68 -13.11 9.90
CA LYS A 73 -9.63 -13.42 11.33
C LYS A 73 -10.21 -14.79 11.66
N ASN A 74 -11.18 -15.25 10.88
CA ASN A 74 -11.79 -16.57 11.03
C ASN A 74 -10.96 -17.69 10.39
N GLY A 75 -9.86 -17.36 9.69
CA GLY A 75 -9.04 -18.35 8.99
C GLY A 75 -9.72 -18.91 7.74
N GLU A 76 -10.58 -18.13 7.08
CA GLU A 76 -11.33 -18.57 5.88
C GLU A 76 -10.47 -18.69 4.62
N PHE A 77 -9.21 -18.25 4.68
CA PHE A 77 -8.26 -18.28 3.56
C PHE A 77 -7.02 -19.10 3.96
N ASP A 78 -6.57 -19.99 3.06
CA ASP A 78 -5.43 -20.89 3.22
C ASP A 78 -4.12 -20.38 2.56
N VAL A 79 -4.08 -19.07 2.29
CA VAL A 79 -3.01 -18.35 1.58
C VAL A 79 -1.69 -18.22 2.34
#